data_AF-A0A2E5GBM4-F1
#
_entry.id   AF-A0A2E5GBM4-F1
#
_cell.length_a   1.000
_cell.length_b   1.000
_cell.length_c   1.000
_cell.angle_alpha   90.00
_cell.angle_beta   90.00
_cell.angle_gamma   90.00
#
_symmetry.space_group_name_H-M   'P 1'
#
loop_
_entity.id
_entity.type
_entity.pdbx_description
1 polymer ?
#
loop_
_entity_poly.entity_id
_entity_poly.type
_entity_poly.pdbx_seq_one_letter_code
_entity_poly.pdbx_strand_id
1 'polypeptide(L)'
;MKNDLKNIKDLFVLDNREATLEGIKKIKEAIIYTSGQIKQLHDGVVEEKNISTMCTAIINNFFWLVDTLDKSKESQLTKDLDYLYKHCLFSIIRVRDFNDYDFVPGCIKVLEDITESWDRVSLAADKAEAFG
;
A
#
# COMPACT_ATOMS: atom_id res chain seq x y z
N MET A 1 9.53 13.44 -10.47
CA MET A 1 9.82 12.00 -10.62
C MET A 1 9.13 11.50 -11.86
N LYS A 2 9.86 10.85 -12.79
CA LYS A 2 9.26 10.23 -13.98
C LYS A 2 8.55 8.94 -13.57
N ASN A 3 7.39 8.72 -14.19
CA ASN A 3 6.47 7.61 -13.93
C ASN A 3 7.04 6.30 -14.53
N ASP A 4 7.83 5.57 -13.75
CA ASP A 4 8.38 4.25 -14.11
C ASP A 4 7.51 3.08 -13.59
N LEU A 5 6.19 3.29 -13.49
CA LEU A 5 5.23 2.32 -12.91
C LEU A 5 4.51 1.44 -13.96
N LYS A 6 5.06 1.29 -15.17
CA LYS A 6 4.32 0.70 -16.31
C LYS A 6 4.41 -0.83 -16.50
N ASN A 7 5.12 -1.58 -15.67
CA ASN A 7 5.19 -3.05 -15.81
C ASN A 7 5.04 -3.77 -14.46
N ILE A 8 3.79 -4.03 -14.07
CA ILE A 8 3.44 -4.83 -12.87
C ILE A 8 3.54 -6.34 -13.16
N LYS A 9 3.46 -6.75 -14.44
CA LYS A 9 3.41 -8.16 -14.85
C LYS A 9 4.69 -8.96 -14.58
N ASP A 10 5.82 -8.30 -14.38
CA ASP A 10 7.12 -8.94 -14.16
C ASP A 10 7.53 -8.97 -12.67
N LEU A 11 6.67 -8.50 -11.75
CA LEU A 11 7.05 -8.29 -10.35
C LEU A 11 7.23 -9.59 -9.53
N PHE A 12 6.66 -10.71 -10.00
CA PHE A 12 6.73 -12.00 -9.31
C PHE A 12 7.05 -13.12 -10.30
N VAL A 13 8.34 -13.35 -10.54
CA VAL A 13 8.82 -14.56 -11.21
C VAL A 13 9.22 -15.55 -10.11
N LEU A 14 8.46 -16.64 -9.95
CA LEU A 14 8.66 -17.68 -8.93
C LEU A 14 10.09 -18.26 -8.91
N ASP A 15 10.82 -18.16 -10.01
CA ASP A 15 12.19 -18.68 -10.17
C ASP A 15 13.29 -17.61 -9.99
N ASN A 16 12.94 -16.36 -9.68
CA ASN A 16 13.92 -15.29 -9.46
C ASN A 16 13.72 -14.64 -8.07
N ARG A 17 14.52 -15.11 -7.11
CA ARG A 17 14.58 -14.59 -5.73
C ARG A 17 14.79 -13.07 -5.69
N GLU A 18 15.69 -12.54 -6.51
CA GLU A 18 15.98 -11.10 -6.53
C GLU A 18 14.76 -10.29 -7.00
N ALA A 19 14.11 -10.73 -8.07
CA ALA A 19 12.90 -10.08 -8.58
C ALA A 19 11.76 -10.11 -7.54
N THR A 20 11.60 -11.23 -6.84
CA THR A 20 10.60 -11.38 -5.77
C THR A 20 10.90 -10.45 -4.59
N LEU A 21 12.16 -10.40 -4.12
CA LEU A 21 12.56 -9.51 -3.03
C LEU A 21 12.39 -8.04 -3.40
N GLU A 22 12.74 -7.67 -4.63
CA GLU A 22 12.56 -6.30 -5.13
C GLU A 22 11.07 -5.94 -5.26
N GLY A 23 10.22 -6.88 -5.69
CA GLY A 23 8.77 -6.70 -5.72
C GLY A 23 8.18 -6.47 -4.32
N ILE A 24 8.57 -7.30 -3.34
CA ILE A 24 8.18 -7.14 -1.92
C ILE A 24 8.61 -5.77 -1.40
N LYS A 25 9.87 -5.38 -1.66
CA LYS A 25 10.43 -4.10 -1.23
C LYS A 25 9.63 -2.91 -1.78
N LYS A 26 9.32 -2.92 -3.08
CA LYS A 26 8.53 -1.84 -3.72
C LYS A 26 7.13 -1.70 -3.13
N ILE A 27 6.43 -2.80 -2.89
CA ILE A 27 5.11 -2.78 -2.26
C ILE A 27 5.21 -2.20 -0.85
N LYS A 28 6.20 -2.66 -0.07
CA LYS A 28 6.43 -2.17 1.30
C LYS A 28 6.74 -0.68 1.34
N GLU A 29 7.63 -0.20 0.47
CA GLU A 29 7.97 1.23 0.37
C GLU A 29 6.75 2.08 0.02
N ALA A 30 5.89 1.62 -0.89
CA ALA A 30 4.64 2.30 -1.22
C ALA A 30 3.66 2.39 -0.03
N ILE A 31 3.55 1.32 0.77
CA ILE A 31 2.71 1.30 1.97
C ILE A 31 3.26 2.27 3.03
N ILE A 32 4.57 2.25 3.29
CA ILE A 32 5.22 3.16 4.24
C ILE A 32 5.05 4.61 3.81
N TYR A 33 5.32 4.91 2.54
CA TYR A 33 5.16 6.25 1.98
C TYR A 33 3.71 6.74 2.16
N THR A 34 2.74 5.91 1.81
CA THR A 34 1.31 6.22 1.93
C THR A 34 0.91 6.43 3.39
N SER A 35 1.35 5.57 4.30
CA SER A 35 1.11 5.72 5.75
C SER A 35 1.69 7.02 6.29
N GLY A 36 2.90 7.41 5.85
CA GLY A 36 3.53 8.68 6.21
C GLY A 36 2.70 9.90 5.76
N GLN A 37 2.16 9.88 4.54
CA GLN A 37 1.27 10.95 4.06
C GLN A 37 -0.03 11.04 4.87
N ILE A 38 -0.61 9.89 5.23
CA ILE A 38 -1.83 9.83 6.04
C ILE A 38 -1.58 10.34 7.46
N LYS A 39 -0.42 10.04 8.05
CA LYS A 39 -0.01 10.61 9.35
C LYS A 39 0.16 12.12 9.29
N GLN A 40 0.83 12.65 8.24
CA GLN A 40 0.95 14.10 8.05
C GLN A 40 -0.42 14.78 7.93
N LEU A 41 -1.35 14.14 7.24
CA LEU A 41 -2.74 14.60 7.09
C LEU A 41 -3.47 14.59 8.43
N HIS A 42 -3.35 13.50 9.21
CA HIS A 42 -3.96 13.34 10.53
C HIS A 42 -3.42 14.35 11.56
N ASP A 43 -2.10 14.54 11.59
CA ASP A 43 -1.42 15.35 12.59
C ASP A 43 -1.53 16.87 12.31
N GLY A 44 -2.27 17.26 11.27
CA GLY A 44 -2.51 18.67 10.92
C GLY A 44 -1.27 19.40 10.39
N VAL A 45 -0.27 18.66 9.88
CA VAL A 45 0.99 19.22 9.36
C VAL A 45 0.81 19.76 7.93
N VAL A 46 -0.24 19.33 7.24
CA VAL A 46 -0.54 19.75 5.86
C VAL A 46 -1.33 21.07 5.87
N GLU A 47 -0.84 22.08 5.16
CA GLU A 47 -1.59 23.33 4.97
C GLU A 47 -2.96 23.06 4.33
N GLU A 48 -4.01 23.73 4.79
CA GLU A 48 -5.40 23.47 4.38
C GLU A 48 -5.61 23.44 2.86
N LYS A 49 -5.02 24.40 2.14
CA LYS A 49 -5.08 24.48 0.65
C LYS A 49 -4.47 23.26 -0.06
N ASN A 50 -3.61 22.50 0.63
CA ASN A 50 -2.91 21.33 0.09
C ASN A 50 -3.57 20.00 0.48
N ILE A 51 -4.56 20.01 1.37
CA ILE A 51 -5.24 18.79 1.86
C ILE A 51 -5.84 17.98 0.71
N SER A 52 -6.57 18.63 -0.20
CA SER A 52 -7.20 17.95 -1.34
C SER A 52 -6.16 17.30 -2.28
N THR A 53 -5.04 18.00 -2.52
CA THR A 53 -3.92 17.48 -3.33
C THR A 53 -3.27 16.27 -2.65
N MET A 54 -3.02 16.35 -1.33
CA MET A 54 -2.46 15.24 -0.55
C MET A 54 -3.39 14.02 -0.57
N CYS A 55 -4.69 14.22 -0.35
CA CYS A 55 -5.68 13.15 -0.42
C CYS A 55 -5.71 12.50 -1.80
N THR A 56 -5.63 13.29 -2.87
CA THR A 56 -5.59 12.76 -4.25
C THR A 56 -4.34 11.92 -4.49
N ALA A 57 -3.18 12.34 -3.98
CA ALA A 57 -1.96 11.54 -4.06
C ALA A 57 -2.09 10.20 -3.31
N ILE A 58 -2.62 10.23 -2.08
CA ILE A 58 -2.86 9.03 -1.28
C ILE A 58 -3.84 8.08 -1.99
N ILE A 59 -4.94 8.61 -2.55
CA ILE A 59 -5.93 7.83 -3.32
C ILE A 59 -5.27 7.12 -4.51
N ASN A 60 -4.38 7.80 -5.25
CA ASN A 60 -3.65 7.19 -6.36
C ASN A 60 -2.72 6.07 -5.90
N ASN A 61 -2.08 6.21 -4.74
CA ASN A 61 -1.27 5.13 -4.18
C ASN A 61 -2.12 3.90 -3.84
N PHE A 62 -3.32 4.10 -3.28
CA PHE A 62 -4.23 2.98 -2.99
C PHE A 62 -4.71 2.27 -4.26
N PHE A 63 -5.03 3.00 -5.32
CA PHE A 63 -5.35 2.38 -6.60
C PHE A 63 -4.20 1.51 -7.10
N TRP A 64 -2.97 2.03 -7.04
CA TRP A 64 -1.78 1.26 -7.40
C TRP A 64 -1.63 0.00 -6.54
N LEU A 65 -1.77 0.10 -5.21
CA LEU A 65 -1.69 -1.05 -4.30
C LEU A 65 -2.75 -2.11 -4.63
N VAL A 66 -4.00 -1.71 -4.86
CA VAL A 66 -5.09 -2.60 -5.28
C VAL A 66 -4.80 -3.27 -6.63
N ASP A 67 -4.08 -2.61 -7.53
CA ASP A 67 -3.69 -3.16 -8.83
C ASP A 67 -2.49 -4.12 -8.75
N THR A 68 -1.70 -4.07 -7.67
CA THR A 68 -0.63 -5.06 -7.45
C THR A 68 -1.14 -6.44 -6.99
N LEU A 69 -2.39 -6.52 -6.54
CA LEU A 69 -2.98 -7.78 -6.08
C LEU A 69 -3.25 -8.73 -7.24
N ASP A 70 -2.75 -9.97 -7.12
CA ASP A 70 -3.06 -11.05 -8.07
C ASP A 70 -4.50 -11.55 -7.87
N LYS A 71 -5.44 -10.88 -8.55
CA LYS A 71 -6.88 -11.18 -8.52
C LYS A 71 -7.23 -12.49 -9.22
N SER A 72 -6.32 -13.06 -10.02
CA SER A 72 -6.57 -14.32 -10.75
C SER A 72 -6.60 -15.55 -9.86
N LYS A 73 -5.91 -15.49 -8.71
CA LYS A 73 -5.81 -16.61 -7.77
C LYS A 73 -7.03 -16.77 -6.85
N GLU A 74 -7.97 -15.82 -6.87
CA GLU A 74 -9.17 -15.77 -6.02
C GLU A 74 -8.96 -16.12 -4.53
N SER A 75 -7.74 -15.90 -4.02
CA SER A 75 -7.37 -16.31 -2.66
C SER A 75 -8.06 -15.45 -1.60
N GLN A 76 -8.30 -16.03 -0.42
CA GLN A 76 -8.85 -15.27 0.72
C GLN A 76 -7.93 -14.09 1.09
N LEU A 77 -6.61 -14.30 1.06
CA LEU A 77 -5.63 -13.25 1.32
C LEU A 77 -5.77 -12.07 0.32
N THR A 78 -5.95 -12.37 -0.97
CA THR A 78 -6.16 -11.34 -1.99
C THR A 78 -7.45 -10.55 -1.71
N LYS A 79 -8.54 -11.24 -1.35
CA LYS A 79 -9.83 -10.61 -1.03
C LYS A 79 -9.74 -9.74 0.23
N ASP A 80 -9.06 -10.21 1.26
CA ASP A 80 -8.87 -9.48 2.51
C ASP A 80 -8.00 -8.23 2.30
N LEU A 81 -6.89 -8.35 1.56
CA LEU A 81 -6.05 -7.19 1.23
C LEU A 81 -6.78 -6.17 0.35
N ASP A 82 -7.54 -6.62 -0.65
CA ASP A 82 -8.37 -5.74 -1.47
C ASP A 82 -9.41 -4.97 -0.62
N TYR A 83 -10.08 -5.68 0.30
CA TYR A 83 -11.01 -5.06 1.25
C TYR A 83 -10.33 -4.02 2.14
N LEU A 84 -9.18 -4.35 2.73
CA LEU A 84 -8.45 -3.45 3.63
C LEU A 84 -7.92 -2.20 2.90
N TYR A 85 -7.35 -2.35 1.70
CA TYR A 85 -6.92 -1.21 0.90
C TYR A 85 -8.09 -0.32 0.49
N LYS A 86 -9.24 -0.91 0.12
CA LYS A 86 -10.46 -0.14 -0.18
C LYS A 86 -11.01 0.55 1.05
N HIS A 87 -10.96 -0.08 2.22
CA HIS A 87 -11.37 0.56 3.47
C HIS A 87 -10.53 1.83 3.74
N CYS A 88 -9.20 1.72 3.64
CA CYS A 88 -8.30 2.85 3.77
C CYS A 88 -8.55 3.93 2.70
N LEU A 89 -8.75 3.54 1.44
CA LEU A 89 -9.12 4.43 0.35
C LEU A 89 -10.38 5.24 0.68
N PHE A 90 -11.44 4.58 1.16
CA PHE A 90 -12.68 5.26 1.53
C PHE A 90 -12.49 6.24 2.67
N SER A 91 -11.67 5.92 3.68
CA SER A 91 -11.33 6.86 4.76
C SER A 91 -10.73 8.16 4.22
N ILE A 92 -9.87 8.08 3.19
CA ILE A 92 -9.24 9.27 2.60
C ILE A 92 -10.19 10.05 1.69
N ILE A 93 -11.09 9.37 0.98
CA ILE A 93 -12.17 10.03 0.23
C ILE A 93 -13.06 10.84 1.18
N ARG A 94 -13.34 10.32 2.38
CA ARG A 94 -14.11 11.03 3.41
C ARG A 94 -13.43 12.32 3.87
N VAL A 95 -12.11 12.27 4.07
CA VAL A 95 -11.34 13.49 4.38
C VAL A 95 -11.43 14.50 3.24
N ARG A 96 -11.17 14.06 1.99
CA ARG A 96 -11.14 14.95 0.82
C ARG A 96 -12.47 15.66 0.58
N ASP A 97 -13.57 14.91 0.62
CA ASP A 97 -14.87 15.37 0.15
C ASP A 97 -15.75 15.92 1.28
N PHE A 98 -15.53 15.48 2.52
CA PHE A 98 -16.38 15.80 3.67
C PHE A 98 -15.61 16.34 4.88
N ASN A 99 -14.28 16.49 4.79
CA ASN A 99 -13.42 16.91 5.90
C ASN A 99 -13.61 16.05 7.17
N ASP A 100 -13.92 14.76 6.97
CA ASP A 100 -14.15 13.80 8.03
C ASP A 100 -12.92 12.91 8.24
N TYR A 101 -12.33 13.03 9.44
CA TYR A 101 -11.10 12.34 9.83
C TYR A 101 -11.34 11.16 10.78
N ASP A 102 -12.59 10.84 11.14
CA ASP A 102 -12.91 9.87 12.20
C ASP A 102 -12.32 8.47 11.92
N PHE A 103 -12.13 8.13 10.65
CA PHE A 103 -11.64 6.83 10.20
C PHE A 103 -10.14 6.81 9.87
N VAL A 104 -9.45 7.95 9.95
CA VAL A 104 -8.03 8.07 9.65
C VAL A 104 -7.16 7.28 10.64
N PRO A 105 -7.41 7.30 11.97
CA PRO A 105 -6.64 6.49 12.92
C PRO A 105 -6.72 4.98 12.62
N GLY A 106 -7.92 4.50 12.25
CA GLY A 106 -8.12 3.10 11.84
C GLY A 106 -7.32 2.75 10.58
N CYS A 107 -7.31 3.65 9.60
CA CYS A 107 -6.50 3.50 8.38
C CYS A 107 -5.00 3.41 8.70
N ILE A 108 -4.48 4.26 9.59
CA ILE A 108 -3.06 4.23 9.99
C ILE A 108 -2.72 2.86 10.59
N LYS A 109 -3.56 2.38 11.53
CA LYS A 109 -3.35 1.09 12.19
C LYS A 109 -3.33 -0.08 11.19
N VAL A 110 -4.27 -0.11 10.25
CA VAL A 110 -4.32 -1.15 9.20
C VAL A 110 -3.02 -1.16 8.38
N LEU A 111 -2.51 0.01 7.99
CA LEU A 111 -1.27 0.08 7.22
C LEU A 111 -0.03 -0.32 8.04
N GLU A 112 0.00 -0.02 9.33
CA GLU A 112 1.05 -0.47 10.24
C GLU A 112 1.07 -2.00 10.35
N ASP A 113 -0.09 -2.62 10.61
CA ASP A 113 -0.23 -4.08 10.72
C ASP A 113 0.15 -4.79 9.41
N ILE A 114 -0.24 -4.23 8.26
CA ILE A 114 0.15 -4.75 6.93
C ILE A 114 1.66 -4.59 6.70
N THR A 115 2.25 -3.47 7.11
CA THR A 115 3.70 -3.23 6.96
C THR A 115 4.50 -4.25 7.78
N GLU A 116 4.11 -4.48 9.03
CA GLU A 116 4.76 -5.49 9.88
C GLU A 116 4.63 -6.90 9.26
N SER A 117 3.47 -7.21 8.67
CA SER A 117 3.26 -8.47 7.99
C SER A 117 4.20 -8.63 6.78
N TRP A 118 4.43 -7.57 6.02
CA TRP A 118 5.42 -7.56 4.92
C TRP A 118 6.87 -7.72 5.40
N ASP A 119 7.22 -7.20 6.58
CA ASP A 119 8.53 -7.45 7.19
C ASP A 119 8.75 -8.95 7.45
N ARG A 120 7.73 -9.63 7.99
CA ARG A 120 7.78 -11.07 8.23
C ARG A 120 7.91 -11.87 6.93
N VAL A 121 7.16 -11.48 5.89
CA VAL A 121 7.24 -12.10 4.56
C VAL A 121 8.61 -11.88 3.92
N SER A 122 9.17 -10.67 3.99
CA SER A 122 10.49 -10.36 3.46
C SER A 122 11.58 -11.20 4.15
N LEU A 123 11.51 -11.35 5.48
CA LEU A 123 12.43 -12.19 6.24
C LEU A 123 12.31 -13.68 5.87
N ALA A 124 11.09 -14.17 5.64
CA ALA A 124 10.86 -15.55 5.22
C ALA A 124 11.38 -15.79 3.79
N ALA A 125 11.10 -14.87 2.87
CA ALA A 125 11.58 -14.95 1.48
C ALA A 125 13.11 -14.90 1.37
N ASP A 126 13.77 -14.12 2.23
CA ASP A 126 15.24 -14.07 2.28
C ASP A 126 15.87 -15.35 2.86
N LYS A 127 15.17 -16.03 3.78
CA LYS A 127 15.64 -17.28 4.41
C LYS A 127 15.24 -18.54 3.66
N ALA A 128 14.28 -18.45 2.74
CA ALA A 128 13.92 -19.59 1.90
C ALA A 128 15.14 -19.98 1.06
N GLU A 129 15.66 -21.19 1.29
CA GLU A 129 16.54 -21.82 0.31
C GLU A 129 15.77 -21.82 -1.02
N ALA A 130 16.40 -21.31 -2.08
CA ALA A 130 15.80 -21.32 -3.40
C ALA A 130 15.28 -22.74 -3.64
N PHE A 131 14.00 -22.87 -4.02
CA PHE A 131 13.47 -24.14 -4.48
C PHE A 131 14.30 -24.52 -5.71
N GLY A 132 15.34 -25.34 -5.48
CA GLY A 132 16.11 -26.02 -6.51
C GLY A 132 15.38 -27.27 -6.94
#